data_AF-A0AB36JST2-F1
#
_entry.id   AF-A0AB36JST2-F1
#
_cell.length_a   1.000
_cell.length_b   1.000
_cell.length_c   1.000
_cell.angle_alpha   90.00
_cell.angle_beta   90.00
_cell.angle_gamma   90.00
#
_symmetry.space_group_name_H-M   'P 1'
#
loop_
_entity.id
_entity.type
_entity.pdbx_description
1 polymer ?
#
loop_
_entity_poly.entity_id
_entity_poly.type
_entity_poly.pdbx_seq_one_letter_code
_entity_poly.pdbx_strand_id
1 'polypeptide(L)'
;MSRYCSRCHKAHAICICDAITKIDNPNPVILLQHPDEVSHPKNSACLLSLSLQHCVTLVGEDFSQHPQLNGLLADPDINYVVLYPGENALPLSEMMAEGASAKQGIILLDGTWKKAYKMYQLSTNLQALPSVSIAAKMPSHYQIRKSRKPGALSTLEAGYIALSQLEDNAKRYQPLLDSFDTMIARQLAFLPNASQRRD
;
A
#
# COMPACT_ATOMS: atom_id res chain seq x y z
N MET A 1 3.83 1.50 30.83
CA MET A 1 3.04 0.90 29.73
C MET A 1 3.29 1.70 28.46
N SER A 2 3.51 1.04 27.31
CA SER A 2 3.70 1.73 26.02
C SER A 2 2.47 2.59 25.70
N ARG A 3 2.67 3.81 25.20
CA ARG A 3 1.55 4.67 24.72
C ARG A 3 1.02 4.19 23.35
N TYR A 4 1.76 3.30 22.70
CA TYR A 4 1.49 2.82 21.35
C TYR A 4 1.26 1.30 21.35
N CYS A 5 0.30 0.87 20.52
CA CYS A 5 0.02 -0.53 20.25
C CYS A 5 1.24 -1.21 19.61
N SER A 6 1.63 -2.38 20.11
CA SER A 6 2.76 -3.15 19.56
C SER A 6 2.50 -3.73 18.17
N ARG A 7 1.23 -3.86 17.76
CA ARG A 7 0.84 -4.46 16.47
C ARG A 7 0.66 -3.43 15.36
N CYS A 8 -0.09 -2.36 15.59
CA CYS A 8 -0.34 -1.32 14.57
C CYS A 8 0.47 -0.03 14.77
N HIS A 9 1.27 0.05 15.84
CA HIS A 9 2.12 1.20 16.19
C HIS A 9 1.37 2.54 16.38
N LYS A 10 0.03 2.54 16.34
CA LYS A 10 -0.80 3.70 16.66
C LYS A 10 -0.95 3.86 18.17
N ALA A 11 -1.22 5.08 18.62
CA ALA A 11 -1.54 5.33 20.02
C ALA A 11 -2.76 4.48 20.43
N HIS A 12 -2.78 3.97 21.66
CA HIS A 12 -3.86 3.07 22.11
C HIS A 12 -5.27 3.65 21.90
N ALA A 13 -5.42 4.96 22.06
CA ALA A 13 -6.69 5.67 21.87
C ALA A 13 -7.23 5.62 20.43
N ILE A 14 -6.34 5.44 19.44
CA ILE A 14 -6.66 5.33 18.01
C ILE A 14 -6.10 4.03 17.41
N CYS A 15 -5.96 2.98 18.23
CA CYS A 15 -5.61 1.64 17.76
C CYS A 15 -6.61 1.22 16.68
N ILE A 16 -6.23 0.37 15.73
CA ILE A 16 -7.11 -0.14 14.67
C ILE A 16 -7.12 -1.68 14.57
N CYS A 17 -6.47 -2.37 15.52
CA CYS A 17 -6.25 -3.82 15.44
C CYS A 17 -7.51 -4.68 15.51
N ASP A 18 -8.56 -4.17 16.14
CA ASP A 18 -9.90 -4.76 16.22
C ASP A 18 -10.71 -4.59 14.93
N ALA A 19 -10.38 -3.58 14.11
CA ALA A 19 -11.01 -3.37 12.81
C ALA A 19 -10.39 -4.24 11.71
N ILE A 20 -9.18 -4.77 11.93
CA ILE A 20 -8.44 -5.54 10.93
C ILE A 20 -9.04 -6.93 10.75
N THR A 21 -9.44 -7.22 9.51
CA THR A 21 -9.81 -8.57 9.06
C THR A 21 -8.66 -9.19 8.28
N LYS A 22 -8.35 -10.45 8.56
CA LYS A 22 -7.34 -11.20 7.81
C LYS A 22 -7.88 -11.65 6.45
N ILE A 23 -7.08 -11.47 5.41
CA ILE A 23 -7.42 -11.75 4.02
C ILE A 23 -6.36 -12.69 3.46
N ASP A 24 -6.79 -13.87 3.03
CA ASP A 24 -5.94 -14.80 2.29
C ASP A 24 -5.85 -14.34 0.83
N ASN A 25 -4.81 -13.54 0.54
CA ASN A 25 -4.52 -13.04 -0.79
C ASN A 25 -3.63 -14.04 -1.53
N PRO A 26 -4.11 -14.69 -2.62
CA PRO A 26 -3.28 -15.62 -3.36
C PRO A 26 -2.06 -14.91 -3.94
N ASN A 27 -2.20 -13.71 -4.52
CA ASN A 27 -1.08 -12.96 -5.08
C ASN A 27 -0.28 -12.23 -4.00
N PRO A 28 1.04 -12.51 -3.84
CA PRO A 28 1.85 -11.89 -2.81
C PRO A 28 2.05 -10.39 -3.04
N VAL A 29 2.13 -9.65 -1.94
CA VAL A 29 2.40 -8.22 -1.94
C VAL A 29 3.72 -7.92 -1.25
N ILE A 30 4.53 -7.06 -1.87
CA ILE A 30 5.72 -6.47 -1.26
C ILE A 30 5.46 -4.97 -1.08
N LEU A 31 5.55 -4.50 0.16
CA LEU A 31 5.49 -3.09 0.51
C LEU A 31 6.90 -2.57 0.72
N LEU A 32 7.38 -1.71 -0.16
CA LEU A 32 8.63 -0.99 0.02
C LEU A 32 8.32 0.36 0.62
N GLN A 33 8.64 0.52 1.90
CA GLN A 33 8.27 1.68 2.69
C GLN A 33 9.46 2.60 2.92
N HIS A 34 9.28 3.88 2.63
CA HIS A 34 10.29 4.88 2.94
C HIS A 34 10.44 5.05 4.47
N PRO A 35 11.66 5.18 5.03
CA PRO A 35 11.90 5.28 6.48
C PRO A 35 11.04 6.33 7.20
N ASP A 36 10.93 7.53 6.65
CA ASP A 36 10.08 8.61 7.17
C ASP A 36 8.58 8.27 7.32
N GLU A 37 8.06 7.29 6.58
CA GLU A 37 6.63 6.94 6.64
C GLU A 37 6.32 5.91 7.75
N VAL A 38 7.34 5.20 8.25
CA VAL A 38 7.18 4.11 9.23
C VAL A 38 6.45 4.59 10.49
N SER A 39 6.89 5.70 11.07
CA SER A 39 6.30 6.30 12.26
C SER A 39 5.16 7.27 11.97
N HIS A 40 4.74 7.41 10.70
CA HIS A 40 3.74 8.41 10.34
C HIS A 40 2.34 7.99 10.86
N PRO A 41 1.64 8.82 11.67
CA PRO A 41 0.36 8.44 12.29
C PRO A 41 -0.72 8.01 11.29
N LYS A 42 -0.63 8.55 10.07
CA LYS A 42 -1.54 8.30 8.94
C LYS A 42 -1.10 7.17 8.00
N ASN A 43 -0.11 6.36 8.41
CA ASN A 43 0.38 5.23 7.64
C ASN A 43 -0.76 4.22 7.41
N SER A 44 -1.22 4.16 6.15
CA SER A 44 -2.24 3.22 5.65
C SER A 44 -1.64 1.89 5.21
N ALA A 45 -0.33 1.85 4.89
CA ALA A 45 0.38 0.63 4.57
C ALA A 45 0.41 -0.36 5.74
N CYS A 46 0.39 0.13 6.98
CA CYS A 46 0.25 -0.72 8.17
C CYS A 46 -1.08 -1.49 8.20
N LEU A 47 -2.19 -0.89 7.74
CA LEU A 47 -3.44 -1.63 7.63
C LEU A 47 -3.34 -2.72 6.57
N LEU A 48 -2.78 -2.38 5.41
CA LEU A 48 -2.61 -3.33 4.32
C LEU A 48 -1.75 -4.53 4.74
N SER A 49 -0.59 -4.28 5.37
CA SER A 49 0.32 -5.35 5.83
C SER A 49 -0.28 -6.22 6.93
N LEU A 50 -1.08 -5.63 7.83
CA LEU A 50 -1.71 -6.38 8.90
C LEU A 50 -2.94 -7.17 8.44
N SER A 51 -3.60 -6.77 7.36
CA SER A 51 -4.78 -7.44 6.82
C SER A 51 -4.41 -8.59 5.89
N LEU A 52 -3.42 -8.43 5.02
CA LEU A 52 -3.01 -9.46 4.06
C LEU A 52 -2.25 -10.61 4.73
N GLN A 53 -2.44 -11.83 4.24
CA GLN A 53 -1.73 -13.03 4.68
C GLN A 53 -0.37 -13.17 4.00
N HIS A 54 -0.31 -12.90 2.70
CA HIS A 54 0.93 -12.93 1.91
C HIS A 54 1.38 -11.51 1.60
N CYS A 55 1.88 -10.81 2.62
CA CYS A 55 2.42 -9.46 2.50
C CYS A 55 3.72 -9.31 3.29
N VAL A 56 4.77 -8.81 2.63
CA VAL A 56 6.06 -8.48 3.25
C VAL A 56 6.26 -6.97 3.21
N THR A 57 6.69 -6.36 4.31
CA THR A 57 7.05 -4.93 4.37
C THR A 57 8.55 -4.80 4.58
N LEU A 58 9.21 -4.08 3.68
CA LEU A 58 10.64 -3.76 3.73
C LEU A 58 10.80 -2.25 3.81
N VAL A 59 11.74 -1.77 4.63
CA VAL A 59 11.97 -0.34 4.85
C VAL A 59 13.30 0.08 4.25
N GLY A 60 13.31 1.12 3.43
CA GLY A 60 14.53 1.58 2.76
C GLY A 60 14.30 2.66 1.71
N GLU A 61 15.39 3.14 1.12
CA GLU A 61 15.38 4.14 0.03
C GLU A 61 16.00 3.60 -1.27
N ASP A 62 16.96 2.67 -1.16
CA ASP A 62 17.55 1.93 -2.27
C ASP A 62 17.46 0.44 -1.93
N PHE A 63 16.79 -0.32 -2.79
CA PHE A 63 16.58 -1.75 -2.60
C PHE A 63 17.41 -2.61 -3.55
N SER A 64 18.32 -2.02 -4.35
CA SER A 64 19.14 -2.73 -5.35
C SER A 64 19.87 -3.94 -4.76
N GLN A 65 20.42 -3.76 -3.56
CA GLN A 65 21.19 -4.80 -2.84
C GLN A 65 20.45 -5.32 -1.60
N HIS A 66 19.13 -5.14 -1.51
CA HIS A 66 18.37 -5.57 -0.34
C HIS A 66 18.21 -7.10 -0.34
N PRO A 67 18.84 -7.86 0.58
CA PRO A 67 18.93 -9.32 0.47
C PRO A 67 17.56 -10.00 0.47
N GLN A 68 16.66 -9.56 1.35
CA GLN A 68 15.31 -10.13 1.43
C GLN A 68 14.47 -9.83 0.18
N LEU A 69 14.59 -8.64 -0.42
CA LEU A 69 13.85 -8.32 -1.64
C LEU A 69 14.37 -9.18 -2.78
N ASN A 70 15.69 -9.22 -2.97
CA ASN A 70 16.31 -10.01 -4.02
C ASN A 70 16.03 -11.51 -3.86
N GLY A 71 15.93 -12.01 -2.62
CA GLY A 71 15.49 -13.37 -2.35
C GLY A 71 14.04 -13.65 -2.75
N LEU A 72 13.12 -12.70 -2.54
CA LEU A 72 11.73 -12.81 -2.99
C LEU A 72 11.63 -12.74 -4.52
N LEU A 73 12.37 -11.82 -5.16
CA LEU A 73 12.37 -11.64 -6.61
C LEU A 73 13.02 -12.79 -7.38
N ALA A 74 13.78 -13.65 -6.69
CA ALA A 74 14.43 -14.82 -7.29
C ALA A 74 13.50 -16.04 -7.43
N ASP A 75 12.28 -15.98 -6.90
CA ASP A 75 11.29 -17.05 -7.04
C ASP A 75 10.78 -17.12 -8.50
N PRO A 76 11.08 -18.20 -9.25
CA PRO A 76 10.69 -18.32 -10.65
C PRO A 76 9.19 -18.55 -10.84
N ASP A 77 8.45 -18.91 -9.79
CA ASP A 77 7.01 -19.18 -9.87
C ASP A 77 6.18 -17.90 -9.73
N ILE A 78 6.81 -16.77 -9.39
CA ILE A 78 6.15 -15.48 -9.16
C ILE A 78 6.73 -14.40 -10.07
N ASN A 79 5.87 -13.87 -10.95
CA ASN A 79 6.20 -12.69 -11.73
C ASN A 79 5.83 -11.43 -10.95
N TYR A 80 6.84 -10.72 -10.46
CA TYR A 80 6.63 -9.46 -9.75
C TYR A 80 6.50 -8.27 -10.71
N VAL A 81 5.51 -7.43 -10.44
CA VAL A 81 5.29 -6.15 -11.12
C VAL A 81 5.33 -5.00 -10.13
N VAL A 82 5.83 -3.84 -10.58
CA VAL A 82 5.89 -2.64 -9.73
C VAL A 82 4.68 -1.76 -10.03
N LEU A 83 3.85 -1.50 -9.01
CA LEU A 83 2.75 -0.55 -9.15
C LEU A 83 3.30 0.88 -9.07
N TYR A 84 3.63 1.44 -10.24
CA TYR A 84 4.16 2.78 -10.37
C TYR A 84 3.80 3.34 -11.75
N PRO A 85 3.16 4.52 -11.85
CA PRO A 85 2.78 5.12 -13.13
C PRO A 85 3.98 5.82 -13.78
N GLY A 86 4.99 5.04 -14.17
CA GLY A 86 6.11 5.49 -14.99
C GLY A 86 5.74 5.64 -16.46
N GLU A 87 6.66 6.16 -17.27
CA GLU A 87 6.43 6.41 -18.71
C GLU A 87 6.09 5.12 -19.49
N ASN A 88 6.67 3.99 -19.08
CA ASN A 88 6.47 2.68 -19.71
C ASN A 88 5.43 1.81 -18.95
N ALA A 89 4.62 2.42 -18.08
CA ALA A 89 3.67 1.66 -17.27
C ALA A 89 2.47 1.20 -18.10
N LEU A 90 2.26 -0.11 -18.16
CA LEU A 90 1.08 -0.69 -18.80
C LEU A 90 -0.11 -0.70 -17.83
N PRO A 91 -1.36 -0.53 -18.31
CA PRO A 91 -2.53 -0.76 -17.46
C PRO A 91 -2.52 -2.19 -16.92
N LEU A 92 -2.73 -2.37 -15.61
CA LEU A 92 -2.75 -3.69 -14.99
C LEU A 92 -3.73 -4.66 -15.67
N SER A 93 -4.86 -4.15 -16.16
CA SER A 93 -5.85 -4.93 -16.91
C SER A 93 -5.33 -5.49 -18.24
N GLU A 94 -4.40 -4.78 -18.90
CA GLU A 94 -3.82 -5.24 -20.18
C GLU A 94 -2.79 -6.34 -19.92
N MET A 95 -1.96 -6.18 -18.88
CA MET A 95 -1.01 -7.22 -18.45
C MET A 95 -1.71 -8.56 -18.12
N MET A 96 -2.88 -8.50 -17.51
CA MET A 96 -3.66 -9.71 -17.19
C MET A 96 -4.21 -10.43 -18.43
N ALA A 97 -4.47 -9.70 -19.51
CA ALA A 97 -5.03 -10.27 -20.74
C ALA A 97 -4.03 -11.15 -21.50
N GLU A 98 -2.73 -11.01 -21.23
CA GLU A 98 -1.65 -11.74 -21.92
C GLU A 98 -1.46 -13.19 -21.44
N GLY A 99 -2.40 -13.73 -20.64
CA GLY A 99 -2.49 -15.17 -20.37
C GLY A 99 -1.34 -15.72 -19.54
N ALA A 100 -0.90 -14.99 -18.51
CA ALA A 100 0.17 -15.44 -17.63
C ALA A 100 -0.25 -16.70 -16.84
N SER A 101 0.38 -17.83 -17.14
CA SER A 101 0.26 -19.09 -16.39
C SER A 101 0.88 -19.00 -14.99
N ALA A 102 1.86 -18.11 -14.81
CA ALA A 102 2.59 -17.93 -13.56
C ALA A 102 1.89 -16.94 -12.62
N LYS A 103 2.05 -17.20 -11.32
CA LYS A 103 1.49 -16.41 -10.23
C LYS A 103 2.04 -14.98 -10.29
N GLN A 104 1.20 -13.99 -9.98
CA GLN A 104 1.59 -12.59 -10.06
C GLN A 104 1.88 -12.05 -8.66
N GLY A 105 2.92 -11.23 -8.52
CA GLY A 105 3.26 -10.52 -7.30
C GLY A 105 3.23 -9.01 -7.50
N ILE A 106 2.72 -8.25 -6.54
CA ILE A 106 2.65 -6.79 -6.65
C ILE A 106 3.63 -6.13 -5.67
N ILE A 107 4.43 -5.21 -6.18
CA ILE A 107 5.27 -4.33 -5.37
C ILE A 107 4.63 -2.95 -5.28
N LEU A 108 4.37 -2.48 -4.06
CA LEU A 108 3.86 -1.13 -3.79
C LEU A 108 4.94 -0.28 -3.13
N LEU A 109 5.01 0.99 -3.53
CA LEU A 109 5.93 1.97 -2.97
C LEU A 109 5.19 2.88 -1.98
N ASP A 110 5.46 2.72 -0.68
CA ASP A 110 4.85 3.54 0.37
C ASP A 110 5.70 4.78 0.67
N GLY A 111 5.21 5.92 0.20
CA GLY A 111 5.90 7.20 0.27
C GLY A 111 5.04 8.33 -0.28
N THR A 112 5.41 9.58 0.02
CA THR A 112 4.98 10.68 -0.85
C THR A 112 5.45 10.42 -2.28
N TRP A 113 4.80 10.98 -3.30
CA TRP A 113 5.19 10.83 -4.71
C TRP A 113 6.70 11.04 -4.95
N LYS A 114 7.29 12.07 -4.33
CA LYS A 114 8.73 12.34 -4.43
C LYS A 114 9.58 11.22 -3.82
N LYS A 115 9.15 10.65 -2.68
CA LYS A 115 9.83 9.54 -2.00
C LYS A 115 9.68 8.24 -2.78
N ALA A 116 8.48 7.91 -3.25
CA ALA A 116 8.22 6.74 -4.08
C ALA A 116 9.03 6.80 -5.38
N TYR A 117 9.06 7.96 -6.05
CA TYR A 117 9.91 8.18 -7.21
C TYR A 117 11.40 7.94 -6.90
N LYS A 118 11.89 8.49 -5.78
CA LYS A 118 13.28 8.27 -5.35
C LYS A 118 13.56 6.78 -5.12
N MET A 119 12.69 6.07 -4.40
CA MET A 119 12.84 4.63 -4.18
C MET A 119 12.90 3.84 -5.50
N TYR A 120 12.02 4.16 -6.44
CA TYR A 120 12.00 3.55 -7.77
C TYR A 120 13.27 3.84 -8.57
N GLN A 121 13.73 5.10 -8.57
CA GLN A 121 14.90 5.53 -9.34
C GLN A 121 16.22 4.99 -8.79
N LEU A 122 16.33 4.81 -7.47
CA LEU A 122 17.55 4.26 -6.86
C LEU A 122 17.64 2.74 -6.98
N SER A 123 16.50 2.04 -7.01
CA SER A 123 16.46 0.58 -6.94
C SER A 123 16.54 -0.06 -8.33
N THR A 124 17.73 -0.46 -8.77
CA THR A 124 17.97 -1.00 -10.12
C THR A 124 17.22 -2.30 -10.38
N ASN A 125 17.05 -3.13 -9.35
CA ASN A 125 16.23 -4.34 -9.42
C ASN A 125 14.76 -4.04 -9.71
N LEU A 126 14.20 -2.93 -9.22
CA LEU A 126 12.83 -2.52 -9.55
C LEU A 126 12.71 -2.03 -10.99
N GLN A 127 13.74 -1.38 -11.54
CA GLN A 127 13.74 -0.92 -12.92
C GLN A 127 13.79 -2.06 -13.94
N ALA A 128 14.28 -3.24 -13.53
CA ALA A 128 14.27 -4.45 -14.36
C ALA A 128 12.89 -5.13 -14.42
N LEU A 129 11.95 -4.74 -13.55
CA LEU A 129 10.62 -5.31 -13.49
C LEU A 129 9.63 -4.52 -14.36
N PRO A 130 8.59 -5.18 -14.89
CA PRO A 130 7.50 -4.46 -15.54
C PRO A 130 6.81 -3.51 -14.55
N SER A 131 6.61 -2.27 -14.98
CA SER A 131 5.81 -1.29 -14.25
C SER A 131 4.37 -1.32 -14.73
N VAL A 132 3.43 -1.24 -13.79
CA VAL A 132 1.99 -1.21 -14.09
C VAL A 132 1.32 0.00 -13.45
N SER A 133 0.24 0.44 -14.09
CA SER A 133 -0.63 1.50 -13.59
C SER A 133 -2.04 0.95 -13.35
N ILE A 134 -2.73 1.54 -12.37
CA ILE A 134 -4.14 1.27 -12.10
C ILE A 134 -4.96 2.51 -12.45
N ALA A 135 -6.09 2.29 -13.12
CA ALA A 135 -7.08 3.35 -13.29
C ALA A 135 -7.86 3.54 -11.98
N ALA A 136 -7.76 4.72 -11.38
CA ALA A 136 -8.64 5.12 -10.29
C ALA A 136 -10.04 5.40 -10.84
N LYS A 137 -10.82 4.34 -11.12
CA LYS A 137 -12.23 4.46 -11.57
C LYS A 137 -13.18 4.86 -10.44
N MET A 138 -12.74 4.77 -9.18
CA MET A 138 -13.51 5.18 -8.01
C MET A 138 -12.92 6.45 -7.37
N PRO A 139 -13.76 7.35 -6.86
CA PRO A 139 -13.28 8.44 -6.01
C PRO A 139 -12.60 7.85 -4.77
N SER A 140 -11.46 8.42 -4.38
CA SER A 140 -10.73 7.99 -3.18
C SER A 140 -11.63 8.09 -1.95
N HIS A 141 -11.67 7.02 -1.15
CA HIS A 141 -12.33 6.99 0.16
C HIS A 141 -11.52 7.78 1.20
N TYR A 142 -10.28 8.15 0.89
CA TYR A 142 -9.37 8.83 1.79
C TYR A 142 -9.69 10.33 1.98
N GLN A 143 -10.78 10.61 2.69
CA GLN A 143 -11.25 11.98 2.96
C GLN A 143 -10.31 12.78 3.89
N ILE A 144 -9.38 12.13 4.60
CA ILE A 144 -8.45 12.77 5.56
C ILE A 144 -7.30 13.52 4.87
N ARG A 145 -6.87 13.10 3.67
CA ARG A 145 -5.99 13.91 2.84
C ARG A 145 -6.82 14.43 1.67
N LYS A 146 -7.11 15.73 1.67
CA LYS A 146 -7.23 16.47 0.41
C LYS A 146 -5.88 16.37 -0.31
N SER A 147 -5.70 15.32 -1.10
CA SER A 147 -4.68 15.31 -2.14
C SER A 147 -4.93 16.52 -3.04
N ARG A 148 -3.88 17.29 -3.33
CA ARG A 148 -3.98 18.40 -4.30
C ARG A 148 -4.14 17.91 -5.75
N LYS A 149 -3.98 16.61 -5.99
CA LYS A 149 -4.12 15.98 -7.31
C LYS A 149 -5.33 15.04 -7.34
N PRO A 150 -6.29 15.23 -8.26
CA PRO A 150 -7.31 14.24 -8.56
C PRO A 150 -6.66 12.86 -8.80
N GLY A 151 -7.19 11.80 -8.20
CA GLY A 151 -6.72 10.42 -8.41
C GLY A 151 -5.50 9.97 -7.59
N ALA A 152 -5.00 10.76 -6.64
CA ALA A 152 -3.96 10.25 -5.72
C ALA A 152 -4.56 9.30 -4.68
N LEU A 153 -4.17 8.03 -4.75
CA LEU A 153 -4.60 6.97 -3.86
C LEU A 153 -3.64 6.86 -2.67
N SER A 154 -4.15 6.45 -1.52
CA SER A 154 -3.33 5.91 -0.44
C SER A 154 -2.75 4.55 -0.83
N THR A 155 -1.68 4.11 -0.15
CA THR A 155 -1.06 2.79 -0.37
C THR A 155 -2.07 1.65 -0.18
N LEU A 156 -2.98 1.78 0.79
CA LEU A 156 -4.05 0.80 1.01
C LEU A 156 -5.03 0.78 -0.17
N GLU A 157 -5.50 1.94 -0.65
CA GLU A 157 -6.42 1.99 -1.80
C GLU A 157 -5.77 1.46 -3.07
N ALA A 158 -4.49 1.78 -3.29
CA ALA A 158 -3.72 1.25 -4.41
C ALA A 158 -3.61 -0.28 -4.34
N GLY A 159 -3.32 -0.83 -3.15
CA GLY A 159 -3.33 -2.28 -2.91
C GLY A 159 -4.69 -2.92 -3.12
N TYR A 160 -5.76 -2.31 -2.60
CA TYR A 160 -7.15 -2.77 -2.81
C TYR A 160 -7.48 -2.84 -4.30
N ILE A 161 -7.24 -1.77 -5.06
CA ILE A 161 -7.56 -1.72 -6.49
C ILE A 161 -6.74 -2.75 -7.28
N ALA A 162 -5.42 -2.81 -7.03
CA ALA A 162 -4.53 -3.70 -7.75
C ALA A 162 -4.89 -5.18 -7.52
N LEU A 163 -5.08 -5.58 -6.27
CA LEU A 163 -5.46 -6.96 -5.94
C LEU A 163 -6.86 -7.33 -6.43
N SER A 164 -7.81 -6.39 -6.33
CA SER A 164 -9.18 -6.61 -6.83
C SER A 164 -9.22 -6.82 -8.34
N GLN A 165 -8.39 -6.08 -9.09
CA GLN A 165 -8.25 -6.27 -10.53
C GLN A 165 -7.55 -7.59 -10.84
N LEU A 166 -6.40 -7.86 -10.20
CA LEU A 166 -5.57 -9.04 -10.45
C LEU A 166 -6.30 -10.36 -10.23
N GLU A 167 -7.30 -10.36 -9.34
CA GLU A 167 -8.04 -11.57 -8.97
C GLU A 167 -9.50 -11.56 -9.41
N ASP A 168 -9.92 -10.51 -10.13
CA ASP A 168 -11.33 -10.25 -10.46
C ASP A 168 -12.28 -10.46 -9.26
N ASN A 169 -11.83 -10.01 -8.07
CA ASN A 169 -12.52 -10.29 -6.81
C ASN A 169 -12.42 -9.13 -5.81
N ALA A 170 -13.14 -8.05 -6.10
CA ALA A 170 -13.21 -6.90 -5.20
C ALA A 170 -13.77 -7.26 -3.80
N LYS A 171 -14.71 -8.22 -3.73
CA LYS A 171 -15.37 -8.61 -2.47
C LYS A 171 -14.37 -9.17 -1.45
N ARG A 172 -13.36 -9.92 -1.90
CA ARG A 172 -12.29 -10.45 -1.03
C ARG A 172 -11.54 -9.33 -0.30
N TYR A 173 -11.38 -8.18 -0.96
CA TYR A 173 -10.58 -7.07 -0.48
C TYR A 173 -11.38 -5.95 0.18
N GLN A 174 -12.71 -6.01 0.16
CA GLN A 174 -13.59 -5.05 0.83
C GLN A 174 -13.23 -4.79 2.31
N PRO A 175 -12.80 -5.79 3.12
CA PRO A 175 -12.42 -5.53 4.51
C PRO A 175 -11.24 -4.57 4.67
N LEU A 176 -10.40 -4.37 3.63
CA LEU A 176 -9.38 -3.32 3.63
C LEU A 176 -10.00 -1.93 3.72
N LEU A 177 -11.03 -1.66 2.92
CA LEU A 177 -11.73 -0.38 2.91
C LEU A 177 -12.50 -0.16 4.21
N ASP A 178 -13.16 -1.19 4.73
CA ASP A 178 -13.91 -1.10 6.00
C ASP A 178 -12.98 -0.76 7.18
N SER A 179 -11.80 -1.39 7.21
CA SER A 179 -10.74 -1.10 8.20
C SER A 179 -10.19 0.32 8.03
N PHE A 180 -10.07 0.77 6.78
CA PHE A 180 -9.58 2.10 6.45
C PHE A 180 -10.55 3.20 6.86
N ASP A 181 -11.85 3.02 6.60
CA ASP A 181 -12.91 3.92 7.05
C ASP A 181 -12.95 4.01 8.58
N THR A 182 -12.77 2.88 9.28
CA THR A 182 -12.67 2.86 10.75
C THR A 182 -11.43 3.65 11.23
N MET A 183 -10.28 3.47 10.59
CA MET A 183 -9.08 4.24 10.90
C MET A 183 -9.31 5.74 10.68
N ILE A 184 -10.00 6.11 9.59
CA ILE A 184 -10.34 7.49 9.28
C ILE A 184 -11.24 8.08 10.36
N ALA A 185 -12.33 7.39 10.71
CA ALA A 185 -13.26 7.82 11.75
C ALA A 185 -12.56 8.04 13.10
N ARG A 186 -11.69 7.10 13.51
CA ARG A 186 -10.89 7.23 14.73
C ARG A 186 -9.92 8.38 14.69
N GLN A 187 -9.23 8.61 13.56
CA GLN A 187 -8.34 9.77 13.45
C GLN A 187 -9.11 11.09 13.54
N LEU A 188 -10.26 11.20 12.88
CA LEU A 188 -11.10 12.40 12.92
C LEU A 188 -11.63 12.67 14.33
N ALA A 189 -12.06 11.64 15.07
CA ALA A 189 -12.54 11.78 16.44
C ALA A 189 -11.47 12.29 17.43
N PHE A 190 -10.19 12.11 17.10
CA PHE A 190 -9.05 12.54 17.91
C PHE A 190 -8.31 13.76 17.33
N LEU A 191 -8.79 14.34 16.22
CA LEU A 191 -8.33 15.66 15.83
C LEU A 191 -8.87 16.66 16.85
N PRO A 192 -8.02 17.49 17.47
CA PRO A 192 -8.52 18.57 18.31
C PRO A 192 -9.45 19.43 17.46
N ASN A 193 -10.66 19.71 17.94
CA ASN A 193 -11.57 20.66 17.33
C ASN A 193 -10.77 21.92 16.97
N ALA A 194 -10.56 22.15 15.67
CA ALA A 194 -9.86 23.35 15.18
C ALA A 194 -10.69 24.64 15.37
N SER A 195 -11.59 24.65 16.35
CA SER A 195 -12.53 25.71 16.71
C SER A 195 -12.38 26.21 18.16
N GLN A 196 -11.24 25.98 18.80
CA GLN A 196 -10.86 26.68 20.05
C GLN A 196 -9.45 27.28 19.93
N ARG A 197 -9.30 28.24 19.02
CA ARG A 197 -8.34 29.36 19.16
C ARG A 197 -9.03 30.62 18.63
N ARG A 198 -9.94 31.14 19.44
CA ARG A 198 -10.21 32.57 19.53
C ARG A 198 -9.94 32.92 20.99
N ASP A 199 -8.88 33.68 21.19
CA ASP A 199 -8.80 34.82 22.09
C ASP A 199 -7.67 35.72 21.55
#